data_AF-A0A821NSS8-F1
#
_entry.id   AF-A0A821NSS8-F1
#
_cell.length_a   1.000
_cell.length_b   1.000
_cell.length_c   1.000
_cell.angle_alpha   90.00
_cell.angle_beta   90.00
_cell.angle_gamma   90.00
#
_symmetry.space_group_name_H-M   'P 1'
#
loop_
_entity.id
_entity.type
_entity.pdbx_description
1 polymer ?
#
loop_
_entity_poly.entity_id
_entity_poly.type
_entity_poly.pdbx_seq_one_letter_code
_entity_poly.pdbx_strand_id
1 'polypeptide(L)'
;MDDIDNDILFEFESYEEFRQERLKLNAESTLKLWYSLPFNLTNIDNKLFKQQTLKQQRKRLRNLKFFAIYSMFLKKTFLKNRIRSKGFQLFNKTFNIPSLNDPCLYQIYESLGRITNQFLNRGKEYDSKINYQELYKAGRTVWFMIAFQVQLNLPLVLTDSIFGYNMLYPYTDDFIDSNQVSKETKIEFKKIFHDILLHGQSTYNPNAYFREKQSNVNHLNIEIHADRLEKIFDMVKFIENDWKRDEKNRGVYMSLATIHESQMKSILQHANIEDGYQPTMTFIEQISAEKGGASLIAAAFLIEGQLTRAKMAYLEYLGFAFQLLDDLQDFHEDMKNNHR
;
A
#
# COMPACT_ATOMS: atom_id res chain seq x y z
N MET A 1 2.10 -29.96 4.50
CA MET A 1 2.45 -28.52 4.45
C MET A 1 3.79 -28.47 3.75
N ASP A 2 3.85 -28.99 2.53
CA ASP A 2 5.09 -29.55 1.94
C ASP A 2 5.30 -29.09 0.48
N ASP A 3 4.80 -27.89 0.12
CA ASP A 3 4.89 -27.36 -1.25
C ASP A 3 5.20 -25.84 -1.29
N ILE A 4 5.73 -25.29 -0.20
CA ILE A 4 6.19 -23.87 -0.12
C ILE A 4 7.72 -23.79 -0.25
N ASP A 5 8.40 -24.90 -0.55
CA ASP A 5 9.85 -25.03 -0.39
C ASP A 5 10.67 -24.85 -1.68
N ASN A 6 10.09 -24.19 -2.69
CA ASN A 6 10.80 -23.89 -3.93
C ASN A 6 10.99 -22.37 -4.07
N ASP A 7 12.25 -21.94 -3.98
CA ASP A 7 12.77 -20.61 -4.29
C ASP A 7 12.73 -20.32 -5.81
N ILE A 8 11.67 -20.81 -6.47
CA ILE A 8 11.42 -20.67 -7.90
C ILE A 8 10.74 -19.32 -8.14
N LEU A 9 11.30 -18.56 -9.08
CA LEU A 9 10.66 -17.35 -9.59
C LEU A 9 9.29 -17.72 -10.13
N PHE A 10 8.25 -17.04 -9.65
CA PHE A 10 6.90 -17.36 -10.07
C PHE A 10 6.60 -16.66 -11.40
N GLU A 11 6.31 -17.46 -12.42
CA GLU A 11 5.94 -16.99 -13.75
C GLU A 11 4.44 -17.15 -13.97
N PHE A 12 3.82 -16.22 -14.72
CA PHE A 12 2.37 -16.18 -14.93
C PHE A 12 2.07 -15.93 -16.40
N GLU A 13 1.42 -16.85 -17.10
CA GLU A 13 1.07 -16.71 -18.51
C GLU A 13 -0.03 -15.68 -18.74
N SER A 14 -0.90 -15.45 -17.75
CA SER A 14 -2.04 -14.53 -17.86
C SER A 14 -2.37 -13.80 -16.55
N TYR A 15 -3.14 -12.70 -16.66
CA TYR A 15 -3.67 -11.99 -15.49
C TYR A 15 -4.58 -12.87 -14.63
N GLU A 16 -5.39 -13.73 -15.24
CA GLU A 16 -6.30 -14.59 -14.49
C GLU A 16 -5.54 -15.65 -13.70
N GLU A 17 -4.48 -16.22 -14.27
CA GLU A 17 -3.58 -17.13 -13.54
C GLU A 17 -2.92 -16.42 -12.34
N PHE A 18 -2.38 -15.22 -12.55
CA PHE A 18 -1.84 -14.40 -11.47
C PHE A 18 -2.84 -14.15 -10.35
N ARG A 19 -4.06 -13.78 -10.73
CA ARG A 19 -5.15 -13.47 -9.81
C ARG A 19 -5.58 -14.71 -9.02
N GLN A 20 -5.76 -15.85 -9.68
CA GLN A 20 -6.19 -17.09 -9.02
C GLN A 20 -5.13 -17.63 -8.07
N GLU A 21 -3.86 -17.63 -8.47
CA GLU A 21 -2.80 -18.06 -7.56
C GLU A 21 -2.70 -17.14 -6.35
N ARG A 22 -2.82 -15.82 -6.54
CA ARG A 22 -2.85 -14.88 -5.43
C ARG A 22 -3.99 -15.19 -4.45
N LEU A 23 -5.21 -15.39 -4.95
CA LEU A 23 -6.37 -15.70 -4.11
C LEU A 23 -6.19 -17.03 -3.36
N LYS A 24 -5.60 -18.04 -4.02
CA LYS A 24 -5.22 -19.30 -3.38
C LYS A 24 -4.19 -19.08 -2.26
N LEU A 25 -3.14 -18.30 -2.52
CA LEU A 25 -2.12 -17.95 -1.52
C LEU A 25 -2.73 -17.18 -0.35
N ASN A 26 -3.60 -16.20 -0.60
CA ASN A 26 -4.31 -15.46 0.44
C ASN A 26 -5.15 -16.41 1.31
N ALA A 27 -5.90 -17.32 0.70
CA ALA A 27 -6.69 -18.30 1.42
C ALA A 27 -5.82 -19.22 2.29
N GLU A 28 -4.74 -19.76 1.74
CA GLU A 28 -3.84 -20.72 2.39
C GLU A 28 -2.99 -20.10 3.50
N SER A 29 -2.41 -18.92 3.25
CA SER A 29 -1.43 -18.26 4.12
C SER A 29 -2.04 -17.27 5.10
N THR A 30 -3.21 -16.71 4.78
CA THR A 30 -3.76 -15.56 5.51
C THR A 30 -5.10 -15.91 6.15
N LEU A 31 -6.14 -16.15 5.35
CA LEU A 31 -7.50 -16.36 5.86
C LEU A 31 -7.61 -17.64 6.70
N LYS A 32 -6.98 -18.75 6.25
CA LYS A 32 -6.95 -19.99 7.04
C LYS A 32 -6.30 -19.80 8.41
N LEU A 33 -5.20 -19.04 8.47
CA LEU A 33 -4.55 -18.71 9.74
C LEU A 33 -5.47 -17.81 10.59
N TRP A 34 -6.00 -16.74 10.00
CA TRP A 34 -6.92 -15.82 10.67
C TRP A 34 -8.09 -16.53 11.34
N TYR A 35 -8.81 -17.39 10.60
CA TYR A 35 -9.95 -18.13 11.15
C TYR A 35 -9.55 -19.24 12.13
N SER A 36 -8.29 -19.66 12.15
CA SER A 36 -7.77 -20.60 13.15
C SER A 36 -7.33 -19.93 14.45
N LEU A 37 -7.23 -18.59 14.49
CA LEU A 37 -6.82 -17.87 15.68
C LEU A 37 -7.91 -17.98 16.77
N PRO A 38 -7.53 -18.25 18.02
CA PRO A 38 -8.49 -18.26 19.12
C PRO A 38 -9.07 -16.85 19.31
N PHE A 39 -10.37 -16.77 19.54
CA PHE A 39 -11.10 -15.51 19.81
C PHE A 39 -10.53 -14.71 21.00
N ASN A 40 -9.76 -15.38 21.88
CA ASN A 40 -9.03 -14.76 22.97
C ASN A 40 -7.52 -14.77 22.69
N LEU A 41 -7.01 -13.63 22.20
CA LEU A 41 -5.60 -13.42 21.83
C LEU A 41 -4.62 -13.60 23.00
N THR A 42 -5.07 -13.50 24.26
CA THR A 42 -4.21 -13.66 25.46
C THR A 42 -3.53 -15.03 25.57
N ASN A 43 -4.04 -16.06 24.88
CA ASN A 43 -3.46 -17.41 24.90
C ASN A 43 -2.39 -17.66 23.81
N ILE A 44 -2.25 -16.78 22.83
CA ILE A 44 -1.27 -16.92 21.73
C ILE A 44 0.16 -16.68 22.25
N ASP A 45 0.33 -15.70 23.15
CA ASP A 45 1.61 -15.36 23.79
C ASP A 45 2.23 -16.53 24.55
N ASN A 46 1.42 -17.47 25.05
CA ASN A 46 1.90 -18.58 25.87
C ASN A 46 2.25 -19.85 25.06
N LYS A 47 1.75 -20.00 23.84
CA LYS A 47 1.92 -21.22 23.02
C LYS A 47 2.99 -21.07 21.93
N LEU A 48 3.04 -19.93 21.23
CA LEU A 48 3.96 -19.71 20.10
C LEU A 48 5.41 -19.46 20.53
N PHE A 49 5.65 -19.01 21.77
CA PHE A 49 6.97 -18.60 22.25
C PHE A 49 7.70 -19.66 23.11
N LYS A 50 7.26 -20.92 23.06
CA LYS A 50 7.78 -21.99 23.93
C LYS A 50 9.03 -22.71 23.40
N GLN A 51 9.49 -22.46 22.17
CA GLN A 51 10.67 -23.16 21.65
C GLN A 51 11.68 -22.17 21.04
N GLN A 52 12.88 -22.20 21.65
CA GLN A 52 14.15 -21.56 21.29
C GLN A 52 14.43 -20.13 21.78
N THR A 53 15.62 -20.02 22.36
CA THR A 53 16.29 -18.94 23.11
C THR A 53 15.85 -17.50 22.84
N LEU A 54 14.85 -17.10 23.61
CA LEU A 54 14.29 -15.75 23.78
C LEU A 54 15.29 -14.61 24.04
N LYS A 55 16.61 -14.82 24.16
CA LYS A 55 17.57 -13.74 24.48
C LYS A 55 18.31 -13.20 23.25
N GLN A 56 18.62 -14.05 22.27
CA GLN A 56 19.41 -13.67 21.10
C GLN A 56 18.53 -13.17 19.93
N GLN A 57 17.38 -13.82 19.68
CA GLN A 57 16.43 -13.36 18.66
C GLN A 57 15.63 -12.14 19.12
N ARG A 58 15.23 -12.05 20.41
CA ARG A 58 14.57 -10.84 20.94
C ARG A 58 15.44 -9.59 20.82
N LYS A 59 16.77 -9.67 20.91
CA LYS A 59 17.61 -8.46 20.79
C LYS A 59 17.63 -7.91 19.35
N ARG A 60 17.67 -8.77 18.34
CA ARG A 60 17.69 -8.35 16.92
C ARG A 60 16.29 -8.03 16.37
N LEU A 61 15.30 -8.89 16.61
CA LEU A 61 13.94 -8.72 16.08
C LEU A 61 13.12 -7.70 16.86
N ARG A 62 13.30 -7.56 18.17
CA ARG A 62 12.58 -6.52 18.94
C ARG A 62 13.09 -5.13 18.58
N ASN A 63 14.39 -4.97 18.28
CA ASN A 63 14.94 -3.69 17.83
C ASN A 63 14.47 -3.32 16.41
N LEU A 64 14.40 -4.29 15.47
CA LEU A 64 13.92 -4.04 14.11
C LEU A 64 12.39 -3.91 14.00
N LYS A 65 11.62 -4.75 14.72
CA LYS A 65 10.16 -4.64 14.77
C LYS A 65 9.70 -3.43 15.55
N PHE A 66 10.32 -3.10 16.70
CA PHE A 66 10.05 -1.80 17.32
C PHE A 66 10.51 -0.67 16.41
N PHE A 67 11.60 -0.77 15.66
CA PHE A 67 11.97 0.33 14.77
C PHE A 67 10.95 0.55 13.65
N ALA A 68 10.52 -0.50 12.95
CA ALA A 68 9.50 -0.40 11.91
C ALA A 68 8.16 0.10 12.49
N ILE A 69 7.68 -0.52 13.57
CA ILE A 69 6.45 -0.14 14.26
C ILE A 69 6.56 1.28 14.84
N TYR A 70 7.61 1.61 15.59
CA TYR A 70 7.84 2.93 16.20
C TYR A 70 8.02 4.05 15.16
N SER A 71 8.66 3.74 14.02
CA SER A 71 8.75 4.68 12.90
C SER A 71 7.40 4.89 12.21
N MET A 72 6.58 3.84 12.11
CA MET A 72 5.19 3.89 11.62
C MET A 72 4.23 4.59 12.60
N PHE A 73 4.53 4.62 13.91
CA PHE A 73 3.70 5.23 14.97
C PHE A 73 4.00 6.72 15.26
N LEU A 74 4.77 7.42 14.41
CA LEU A 74 5.01 8.87 14.57
C LEU A 74 3.73 9.69 14.29
N LYS A 75 2.98 9.94 15.36
CA LYS A 75 1.83 10.86 15.40
C LYS A 75 2.16 12.26 14.83
N LYS A 76 1.13 12.81 14.16
CA LYS A 76 0.77 14.15 13.63
C LYS A 76 1.46 15.44 14.13
N THR A 77 2.42 15.44 15.06
CA THR A 77 3.02 16.67 15.63
C THR A 77 4.55 16.70 15.74
N PHE A 78 5.28 15.66 15.33
CA PHE A 78 6.70 15.57 15.70
C PHE A 78 7.72 16.08 14.66
N LEU A 79 7.37 16.15 13.38
CA LEU A 79 8.37 16.34 12.32
C LEU A 79 8.54 17.77 11.81
N LYS A 80 7.72 18.74 12.22
CA LYS A 80 7.73 20.05 11.54
C LYS A 80 8.82 21.02 11.97
N ASN A 81 9.58 20.78 13.05
CA ASN A 81 10.60 21.76 13.50
C ASN A 81 11.81 21.22 14.31
N ARG A 82 12.10 19.91 14.35
CA ARG A 82 13.05 19.38 15.37
C ARG A 82 14.24 18.54 14.90
N ILE A 83 14.54 18.52 13.59
CA ILE A 83 15.67 17.74 13.05
C ILE A 83 17.03 18.46 13.24
N ARG A 84 17.06 19.74 13.67
CA ARG A 84 18.31 20.52 13.85
C ARG A 84 18.54 21.18 15.22
N SER A 85 17.77 20.86 16.26
CA SER A 85 17.90 21.56 17.55
C SER A 85 18.74 20.78 18.57
N LYS A 86 19.52 21.51 19.40
CA LYS A 86 20.18 21.02 20.64
C LYS A 86 19.22 20.21 21.54
N GLY A 87 17.91 20.45 21.46
CA GLY A 87 16.89 19.71 22.20
C GLY A 87 16.75 18.22 21.79
N PHE A 88 17.04 17.86 20.55
CA PHE A 88 17.02 16.45 20.10
C PHE A 88 18.18 15.64 20.70
N GLN A 89 19.37 16.25 20.78
CA GLN A 89 20.53 15.65 21.44
C GLN A 89 20.31 15.45 22.95
N LEU A 90 19.65 16.40 23.62
CA LEU A 90 19.27 16.27 25.03
C LEU A 90 18.17 15.21 25.25
N PHE A 91 17.18 15.13 24.37
CA PHE A 91 16.13 14.10 24.42
C PHE A 91 16.72 12.69 24.28
N ASN A 92 17.67 12.50 23.37
CA ASN A 92 18.34 11.21 23.13
C ASN A 92 19.23 10.77 24.30
N LYS A 93 19.96 11.70 24.94
CA LYS A 93 20.72 11.40 26.17
C LYS A 93 19.82 10.96 27.33
N THR A 94 18.56 11.38 27.34
CA THR A 94 17.63 11.14 28.45
C THR A 94 16.85 9.82 28.29
N PHE A 95 16.58 9.37 27.07
CA PHE A 95 15.70 8.21 26.81
C PHE A 95 16.40 6.90 26.39
N ASN A 96 17.73 6.86 26.29
CA ASN A 96 18.53 5.64 26.07
C ASN A 96 17.97 4.72 24.96
N ILE A 97 17.56 5.30 23.83
CA ILE A 97 16.93 4.58 22.71
C ILE A 97 18.00 3.71 22.02
N PRO A 98 17.90 2.37 22.05
CA PRO A 98 18.97 1.49 21.59
C PRO A 98 19.35 1.62 20.11
N SER A 99 18.40 2.05 19.26
CA SER A 99 18.58 2.15 17.80
C SER A 99 19.51 3.29 17.36
N LEU A 100 19.79 4.27 18.20
CA LEU A 100 20.70 5.40 17.87
C LEU A 100 22.15 5.14 18.30
N ASN A 101 22.38 4.08 19.07
CA ASN A 101 23.72 3.63 19.46
C ASN A 101 24.27 2.54 18.51
N ASP A 102 23.42 1.95 17.68
CA ASP A 102 23.80 1.00 16.62
C ASP A 102 23.95 1.77 15.30
N PRO A 103 25.17 1.88 14.74
CA PRO A 103 25.41 2.63 13.51
C PRO A 103 24.56 2.18 12.32
N CYS A 104 24.23 0.89 12.24
CA CYS A 104 23.42 0.35 11.14
C CYS A 104 21.95 0.80 11.28
N LEU A 105 21.38 0.71 12.48
CA LEU A 105 20.02 1.19 12.74
C LEU A 105 19.91 2.72 12.58
N TYR A 106 20.95 3.46 12.94
CA TYR A 106 21.01 4.90 12.71
C TYR A 106 20.99 5.25 11.21
N GLN A 107 21.76 4.53 10.39
CA GLN A 107 21.77 4.73 8.93
C GLN A 107 20.42 4.42 8.29
N ILE A 108 19.71 3.39 8.75
CA ILE A 108 18.35 3.07 8.30
C ILE A 108 17.39 4.22 8.69
N TYR A 109 17.50 4.74 9.90
CA TYR A 109 16.69 5.88 10.36
C TYR A 109 16.92 7.16 9.54
N GLU A 110 18.17 7.52 9.31
CA GLU A 110 18.53 8.66 8.45
C GLU A 110 18.00 8.46 7.02
N SER A 111 18.11 7.24 6.48
CA SER A 111 17.60 6.91 5.15
C SER A 111 16.07 7.00 5.08
N LEU A 112 15.37 6.53 6.10
CA LEU A 112 13.90 6.66 6.21
C LEU A 112 13.47 8.14 6.19
N GLY A 113 14.11 8.97 7.02
CA GLY A 113 13.84 10.40 7.05
C GLY A 113 14.15 11.10 5.72
N ARG A 114 15.29 10.78 5.11
CA ARG A 114 15.70 11.33 3.81
C ARG A 114 14.71 10.95 2.70
N ILE A 115 14.37 9.67 2.55
CA ILE A 115 13.46 9.19 1.50
C ILE A 115 12.05 9.73 1.72
N THR A 116 11.58 9.79 2.97
CA THR A 116 10.28 10.42 3.27
C THR A 116 10.27 11.88 2.83
N ASN A 117 11.30 12.66 3.15
CA ASN A 117 11.40 14.05 2.71
C ASN A 117 11.50 14.18 1.18
N GLN A 118 12.25 13.29 0.52
CA GLN A 118 12.31 13.25 -0.94
C GLN A 118 10.93 12.99 -1.55
N PHE A 119 10.16 12.05 -1.00
CA PHE A 119 8.81 11.75 -1.46
C PHE A 119 7.87 12.96 -1.28
N LEU A 120 7.85 13.55 -0.08
CA LEU A 120 6.99 14.71 0.21
C LEU A 120 7.33 15.92 -0.67
N ASN A 121 8.62 16.21 -0.84
CA ASN A 121 9.07 17.32 -1.68
C ASN A 121 8.75 17.07 -3.15
N ARG A 122 9.07 15.88 -3.67
CA ARG A 122 8.79 15.50 -5.06
C ARG A 122 7.29 15.54 -5.35
N GLY A 123 6.45 15.08 -4.42
CA GLY A 123 4.99 15.18 -4.55
C GLY A 123 4.50 16.62 -4.59
N LYS A 124 5.09 17.50 -3.76
CA LYS A 124 4.77 18.94 -3.75
C LYS A 124 5.27 19.70 -4.98
N GLU A 125 6.41 19.31 -5.53
CA GLU A 125 6.96 19.85 -6.77
C GLU A 125 6.12 19.43 -7.97
N TYR A 126 5.65 18.18 -8.00
CA TYR A 126 4.77 17.67 -9.05
C TYR A 126 3.37 18.31 -9.00
N ASP A 127 2.75 18.35 -7.82
CA ASP A 127 1.44 18.97 -7.62
C ASP A 127 1.44 19.86 -6.38
N SER A 128 1.56 21.17 -6.59
CA SER A 128 1.56 22.14 -5.49
C SER A 128 0.24 22.15 -4.69
N LYS A 129 -0.88 21.73 -5.29
CA LYS A 129 -2.23 21.79 -4.72
C LYS A 129 -2.56 20.62 -3.79
N ILE A 130 -1.84 19.50 -3.90
CA ILE A 130 -2.10 18.30 -3.09
C ILE A 130 -2.05 18.58 -1.59
N ASN A 131 -2.91 17.97 -0.78
CA ASN A 131 -2.85 18.18 0.66
C ASN A 131 -1.61 17.49 1.27
N TYR A 132 -0.99 18.12 2.27
CA TYR A 132 0.09 17.45 3.01
C TYR A 132 -0.40 16.19 3.71
N GLN A 133 -1.65 16.16 4.21
CA GLN A 133 -2.17 14.96 4.89
C GLN A 133 -2.31 13.77 3.93
N GLU A 134 -2.79 14.00 2.70
CA GLU A 134 -2.85 12.98 1.64
C GLU A 134 -1.46 12.49 1.27
N LEU A 135 -0.48 13.39 1.10
CA LEU A 135 0.91 13.01 0.87
C LEU A 135 1.50 12.19 2.03
N TYR A 136 1.21 12.55 3.28
CA TYR A 136 1.66 11.77 4.43
C TYR A 136 0.99 10.39 4.48
N LYS A 137 -0.30 10.30 4.14
CA LYS A 137 -1.03 9.03 4.04
C LYS A 137 -0.40 8.12 2.98
N ALA A 138 -0.13 8.66 1.79
CA ALA A 138 0.59 7.99 0.71
C ALA A 138 2.02 7.57 1.12
N GLY A 139 2.69 8.39 1.94
CA GLY A 139 4.03 8.09 2.45
C GLY A 139 4.11 6.88 3.38
N ARG A 140 2.99 6.39 3.95
CA ARG A 140 3.00 5.20 4.83
C ARG A 140 3.50 3.96 4.09
N THR A 141 3.06 3.76 2.85
CA THR A 141 3.48 2.61 2.02
C THR A 141 4.93 2.76 1.55
N VAL A 142 5.44 3.99 1.38
CA VAL A 142 6.88 4.25 1.14
C VAL A 142 7.74 3.71 2.29
N TRP A 143 7.30 3.82 3.55
CA TRP A 143 8.05 3.29 4.69
C TRP A 143 8.15 1.76 4.66
N PHE A 144 7.08 1.08 4.23
CA PHE A 144 7.13 -0.36 3.98
C PHE A 144 8.13 -0.68 2.88
N MET A 145 8.08 0.04 1.76
CA MET A 145 8.98 -0.18 0.62
C MET A 145 10.46 -0.02 1.01
N ILE A 146 10.78 0.96 1.87
CA ILE A 146 12.12 1.11 2.44
C ILE A 146 12.48 -0.08 3.33
N ALA A 147 11.57 -0.52 4.21
CA ALA A 147 11.81 -1.67 5.07
C ALA A 147 12.04 -2.96 4.25
N PHE A 148 11.33 -3.10 3.14
CA PHE A 148 11.49 -4.21 2.21
C PHE A 148 12.84 -4.14 1.48
N GLN A 149 13.26 -2.97 0.99
CA GLN A 149 14.61 -2.77 0.44
C GLN A 149 15.70 -3.15 1.47
N VAL A 150 15.53 -2.81 2.76
CA VAL A 150 16.45 -3.23 3.83
C VAL A 150 16.50 -4.75 3.96
N GLN A 151 15.35 -5.43 3.99
CA GLN A 151 15.27 -6.89 4.12
C GLN A 151 15.97 -7.62 2.98
N LEU A 152 15.91 -7.05 1.77
CA LEU A 152 16.52 -7.58 0.56
C LEU A 152 17.97 -7.13 0.36
N ASN A 153 18.51 -6.33 1.28
CA ASN A 153 19.84 -5.73 1.15
C ASN A 153 20.02 -4.91 -0.15
N LEU A 154 18.96 -4.20 -0.56
CA LEU A 154 18.94 -3.32 -1.72
C LEU A 154 19.30 -1.88 -1.34
N PRO A 155 19.72 -1.05 -2.32
CA PRO A 155 19.91 0.37 -2.10
C PRO A 155 18.63 1.05 -1.58
N LEU A 156 18.77 1.89 -0.55
CA LEU A 156 17.66 2.67 0.01
C LEU A 156 17.44 3.93 -0.82
N VAL A 157 16.61 3.82 -1.86
CA VAL A 157 16.37 4.87 -2.84
C VAL A 157 14.87 5.04 -3.09
N LEU A 158 14.46 6.29 -3.32
CA LEU A 158 13.15 6.61 -3.88
C LEU A 158 13.23 6.46 -5.40
N THR A 159 12.83 5.31 -5.93
CA THR A 159 12.73 5.09 -7.38
C THR A 159 11.50 5.80 -7.95
N ASP A 160 11.41 5.89 -9.27
CA ASP A 160 10.23 6.46 -9.94
C ASP A 160 9.01 5.56 -9.74
N SER A 161 9.19 4.24 -9.69
CA SER A 161 8.16 3.25 -9.39
C SER A 161 7.60 3.40 -7.97
N ILE A 162 8.46 3.57 -6.97
CA ILE A 162 8.04 3.85 -5.58
C ILE A 162 7.26 5.17 -5.55
N PHE A 163 7.78 6.22 -6.19
CA PHE A 163 7.09 7.51 -6.21
C PHE A 163 5.71 7.41 -6.89
N GLY A 164 5.66 6.90 -8.13
CA GLY A 164 4.44 6.79 -8.93
C GLY A 164 3.38 5.95 -8.24
N TYR A 165 3.73 4.77 -7.74
CA TYR A 165 2.77 3.91 -7.05
C TYR A 165 2.15 4.55 -5.82
N ASN A 166 2.97 5.19 -4.98
CA ASN A 166 2.47 5.83 -3.76
C ASN A 166 1.67 7.09 -4.07
N MET A 167 1.99 7.81 -5.15
CA MET A 167 1.23 8.97 -5.62
C MET A 167 -0.05 8.59 -6.38
N LEU A 168 -0.30 7.32 -6.70
CA LEU A 168 -1.62 6.91 -7.20
C LEU A 168 -2.70 7.15 -6.14
N TYR A 169 -2.44 6.83 -4.87
CA TYR A 169 -3.45 6.90 -3.80
C TYR A 169 -4.13 8.28 -3.68
N PRO A 170 -3.41 9.41 -3.57
CA PRO A 170 -4.05 10.72 -3.50
C PRO A 170 -4.92 11.08 -4.70
N TYR A 171 -4.71 10.47 -5.87
CA TYR A 171 -5.49 10.77 -7.07
C TYR A 171 -6.61 9.75 -7.30
N THR A 172 -6.37 8.47 -6.98
CA THR A 172 -7.37 7.41 -7.11
C THR A 172 -8.38 7.46 -5.99
N ASP A 173 -7.97 7.55 -4.73
CA ASP A 173 -8.88 7.49 -3.57
C ASP A 173 -9.88 8.66 -3.64
N ASP A 174 -9.38 9.86 -3.92
CA ASP A 174 -10.17 11.07 -4.15
C ASP A 174 -11.19 10.95 -5.29
N PHE A 175 -10.89 10.16 -6.32
CA PHE A 175 -11.81 9.90 -7.42
C PHE A 175 -12.85 8.82 -7.05
N ILE A 176 -12.40 7.78 -6.37
CA ILE A 176 -13.19 6.62 -5.96
C ILE A 176 -14.20 6.99 -4.88
N ASP A 177 -13.78 7.79 -3.91
CA ASP A 177 -14.58 8.15 -2.72
C ASP A 177 -15.47 9.38 -2.97
N SER A 178 -15.25 10.11 -4.08
CA SER A 178 -16.04 11.30 -4.39
C SER A 178 -17.50 10.96 -4.73
N ASN A 179 -18.43 11.56 -3.99
CA ASN A 179 -19.88 11.53 -4.29
C ASN A 179 -20.26 12.39 -5.49
N GLN A 180 -19.34 13.19 -6.03
CA GLN A 180 -19.57 14.01 -7.23
C GLN A 180 -19.36 13.24 -8.53
N VAL A 181 -18.72 12.06 -8.47
CA VAL A 181 -18.51 11.17 -9.62
C VAL A 181 -19.60 10.10 -9.65
N SER A 182 -20.28 9.96 -10.79
CA SER A 182 -21.35 8.97 -10.94
C SER A 182 -20.84 7.52 -10.83
N LYS A 183 -21.72 6.60 -10.42
CA LYS A 183 -21.39 5.16 -10.34
C LYS A 183 -20.94 4.62 -11.71
N GLU A 184 -21.58 5.04 -12.79
CA GLU A 184 -21.26 4.64 -14.17
C GLU A 184 -19.86 5.10 -14.57
N THR A 185 -19.50 6.34 -14.21
CA THR A 185 -18.18 6.90 -14.49
C THR A 185 -17.08 6.15 -13.74
N LYS A 186 -17.33 5.74 -12.48
CA LYS A 186 -16.40 4.91 -11.71
C LYS A 186 -16.24 3.51 -12.33
N ILE A 187 -17.32 2.89 -12.79
CA ILE A 187 -17.29 1.59 -13.48
C ILE A 187 -16.50 1.67 -14.79
N GLU A 188 -16.71 2.75 -15.56
CA GLU A 188 -16.00 2.97 -16.82
C GLU A 188 -14.51 3.23 -16.59
N PHE A 189 -14.17 4.12 -15.64
CA PHE A 189 -12.79 4.33 -15.21
C PHE A 189 -12.14 3.02 -14.75
N LYS A 190 -12.85 2.21 -13.95
CA LYS A 190 -12.35 0.92 -13.49
C LYS A 190 -11.87 0.05 -14.66
N LYS A 191 -12.70 -0.08 -15.70
CA LYS A 191 -12.40 -0.92 -16.87
C LYS A 191 -11.22 -0.35 -17.65
N ILE A 192 -11.25 0.95 -17.94
CA ILE A 192 -10.22 1.61 -18.74
C ILE A 192 -8.86 1.57 -18.04
N PHE A 193 -8.82 1.92 -16.76
CA PHE A 193 -7.55 1.94 -16.03
C PHE A 193 -7.00 0.53 -15.82
N HIS A 194 -7.85 -0.46 -15.60
CA HIS A 194 -7.44 -1.87 -15.52
C HIS A 194 -6.80 -2.36 -16.83
N ASP A 195 -7.42 -2.05 -17.97
CA ASP A 195 -6.91 -2.40 -19.30
C ASP A 195 -5.57 -1.72 -19.60
N ILE A 196 -5.44 -0.43 -19.27
CA ILE A 196 -4.18 0.33 -19.40
C ILE A 196 -3.08 -0.25 -18.51
N LEU A 197 -3.41 -0.63 -17.27
CA LEU A 197 -2.43 -1.24 -16.38
C LEU A 197 -1.90 -2.54 -16.99
N LEU A 198 -2.75 -3.39 -17.58
CA LEU A 198 -2.33 -4.66 -18.17
C LEU A 198 -1.62 -4.52 -19.52
N HIS A 199 -2.11 -3.66 -20.40
CA HIS A 199 -1.70 -3.65 -21.81
C HIS A 199 -0.90 -2.41 -22.21
N GLY A 200 -0.90 -1.35 -21.39
CA GLY A 200 -0.15 -0.11 -21.63
C GLY A 200 -0.65 0.75 -22.79
N GLN A 201 -1.62 0.27 -23.57
CA GLN A 201 -2.22 1.05 -24.65
C GLN A 201 -3.22 2.03 -24.07
N SER A 202 -3.00 3.33 -24.29
CA SER A 202 -3.99 4.35 -24.02
C SER A 202 -4.10 5.29 -25.22
N THR A 203 -5.04 5.02 -26.12
CA THR A 203 -5.65 6.08 -26.94
C THR A 203 -6.66 6.89 -26.11
N TYR A 204 -6.87 6.50 -24.85
CA TYR A 204 -7.78 7.15 -23.94
C TYR A 204 -7.21 8.51 -23.56
N ASN A 205 -7.95 9.54 -23.95
CA ASN A 205 -7.69 10.93 -23.59
C ASN A 205 -8.77 11.34 -22.59
N PRO A 206 -8.44 11.50 -21.28
CA PRO A 206 -9.39 11.95 -20.27
C PRO A 206 -10.13 13.20 -20.68
N ASN A 207 -9.37 14.18 -21.18
CA ASN A 207 -9.91 15.47 -21.60
C ASN A 207 -10.89 15.35 -22.77
N ALA A 208 -10.75 14.37 -23.66
CA ALA A 208 -11.72 14.13 -24.74
C ALA A 208 -12.97 13.41 -24.21
N TYR A 209 -12.78 12.33 -23.47
CA TYR A 209 -13.87 11.51 -22.91
C TYR A 209 -14.81 12.34 -22.01
N PHE A 210 -14.24 13.17 -21.13
CA PHE A 210 -15.03 14.03 -20.26
C PHE A 210 -15.69 15.20 -21.00
N ARG A 211 -15.05 15.74 -22.05
CA ARG A 211 -15.64 16.79 -22.89
C ARG A 211 -16.84 16.30 -23.70
N GLU A 212 -16.82 15.09 -24.24
CA GLU A 212 -17.99 14.52 -24.93
C GLU A 212 -19.19 14.38 -23.98
N LYS A 213 -18.94 13.99 -22.72
CA LYS A 213 -19.98 13.89 -21.68
C LYS A 213 -20.38 15.24 -21.05
N GLN A 214 -19.68 16.35 -21.31
CA GLN A 214 -20.06 17.72 -20.87
C GLN A 214 -21.40 18.19 -21.46
N SER A 215 -21.88 17.56 -22.53
CA SER A 215 -23.14 17.90 -23.19
C SER A 215 -24.37 17.81 -22.27
N ASN A 216 -24.25 17.23 -21.05
CA ASN A 216 -25.40 16.94 -20.17
C ASN A 216 -25.36 17.49 -18.73
N VAL A 217 -24.24 17.99 -18.14
CA VAL A 217 -24.21 18.47 -16.72
C VAL A 217 -23.06 19.48 -16.43
N ASN A 218 -23.28 20.37 -15.44
CA ASN A 218 -22.37 21.36 -14.82
C ASN A 218 -20.85 21.23 -15.09
N HIS A 219 -20.27 22.29 -15.68
CA HIS A 219 -18.94 22.31 -16.29
C HIS A 219 -17.74 22.28 -15.34
N LEU A 220 -17.86 22.68 -14.06
CA LEU A 220 -16.68 22.92 -13.20
C LEU A 220 -16.04 21.64 -12.62
N ASN A 221 -16.84 20.62 -12.28
CA ASN A 221 -16.32 19.39 -11.66
C ASN A 221 -15.65 18.47 -12.68
N ILE A 222 -16.06 18.56 -13.95
CA ILE A 222 -15.59 17.70 -15.03
C ILE A 222 -14.11 17.95 -15.35
N GLU A 223 -13.68 19.22 -15.39
CA GLU A 223 -12.28 19.57 -15.63
C GLU A 223 -11.37 19.09 -14.49
N ILE A 224 -11.83 19.16 -13.24
CA ILE A 224 -11.09 18.65 -12.07
C ILE A 224 -10.88 17.14 -12.19
N HIS A 225 -11.89 16.39 -12.64
CA HIS A 225 -11.77 14.94 -12.82
C HIS A 225 -10.85 14.56 -14.00
N ALA A 226 -10.87 15.34 -15.08
CA ALA A 226 -9.98 15.11 -16.21
C ALA A 226 -8.49 15.36 -15.86
N ASP A 227 -8.18 16.45 -15.16
CA ASP A 227 -6.81 16.75 -14.64
C ASP A 227 -6.31 15.62 -13.72
N ARG A 228 -7.17 15.12 -12.82
CA ARG A 228 -6.82 14.00 -11.93
C ARG A 228 -6.46 12.73 -12.69
N LEU A 229 -7.17 12.42 -13.77
CA LEU A 229 -6.89 11.23 -14.58
C LEU A 229 -5.58 11.35 -15.36
N GLU A 230 -5.26 12.55 -15.85
CA GLU A 230 -3.95 12.80 -16.45
C GLU A 230 -2.82 12.52 -15.45
N LYS A 231 -2.99 12.97 -14.19
CA LYS A 231 -2.03 12.68 -13.10
C LYS A 231 -1.92 11.18 -12.79
N ILE A 232 -3.05 10.47 -12.76
CA ILE A 232 -3.04 9.00 -12.58
C ILE A 232 -2.21 8.33 -13.67
N PHE A 233 -2.35 8.75 -14.92
CA PHE A 233 -1.57 8.19 -16.03
C PHE A 233 -0.09 8.59 -15.98
N ASP A 234 0.24 9.79 -15.55
CA ASP A 234 1.62 10.17 -15.31
C ASP A 234 2.27 9.31 -14.23
N MET A 235 1.52 8.90 -13.19
CA MET A 235 2.03 7.98 -12.18
C MET A 235 2.37 6.60 -12.76
N VAL A 236 1.59 6.12 -13.73
CA VAL A 236 1.92 4.89 -14.47
C VAL A 236 3.19 5.07 -15.31
N LYS A 237 3.39 6.23 -15.94
CA LYS A 237 4.63 6.53 -16.68
C LYS A 237 5.86 6.54 -15.78
N PHE A 238 5.76 7.07 -14.56
CA PHE A 238 6.85 6.97 -13.59
C PHE A 238 7.20 5.50 -13.26
N ILE A 239 6.20 4.63 -13.15
CA ILE A 239 6.46 3.19 -12.96
C ILE A 239 7.15 2.59 -14.19
N GLU A 240 6.73 2.98 -15.40
CA GLU A 240 7.31 2.52 -16.67
C GLU A 240 8.78 2.94 -16.87
N ASN A 241 9.23 4.02 -16.21
CA ASN A 241 10.64 4.43 -16.24
C ASN A 241 11.57 3.36 -15.63
N ASP A 242 11.12 2.68 -14.58
CA ASP A 242 11.90 1.63 -13.91
C ASP A 242 11.54 0.23 -14.44
N TRP A 243 10.31 0.01 -14.87
CA TRP A 243 9.78 -1.30 -15.28
C TRP A 243 9.24 -1.27 -16.69
N LYS A 244 10.02 -1.68 -17.68
CA LYS A 244 9.53 -1.77 -19.08
C LYS A 244 8.41 -2.81 -19.21
N ARG A 245 7.43 -2.53 -20.07
CA ARG A 245 6.37 -3.49 -20.42
C ARG A 245 6.93 -4.59 -21.32
N ASP A 246 7.44 -5.64 -20.70
CA ASP A 246 7.91 -6.85 -21.35
C ASP A 246 7.41 -8.10 -20.58
N GLU A 247 7.63 -9.27 -21.15
CA GLU A 247 7.20 -10.54 -20.55
C GLU A 247 7.82 -10.78 -19.16
N LYS A 248 9.03 -10.26 -18.92
CA LYS A 248 9.75 -10.44 -17.65
C LYS A 248 9.10 -9.63 -16.53
N ASN A 249 8.61 -8.42 -16.83
CA ASN A 249 8.05 -7.49 -15.86
C ASN A 249 6.51 -7.51 -15.81
N ARG A 250 5.84 -8.42 -16.55
CA ARG A 250 4.37 -8.52 -16.57
C ARG A 250 3.73 -8.61 -15.18
N GLY A 251 4.42 -9.25 -14.23
CA GLY A 251 3.98 -9.35 -12.83
C GLY A 251 3.79 -7.99 -12.14
N VAL A 252 4.62 -6.99 -12.48
CA VAL A 252 4.46 -5.60 -11.98
C VAL A 252 3.09 -5.07 -12.38
N TYR A 253 2.75 -5.18 -13.66
CA TYR A 253 1.50 -4.66 -14.21
C TYR A 253 0.26 -5.45 -13.78
N MET A 254 0.37 -6.77 -13.69
CA MET A 254 -0.68 -7.62 -13.12
C MET A 254 -0.94 -7.30 -11.64
N SER A 255 0.11 -6.98 -10.87
CA SER A 255 -0.01 -6.61 -9.46
C SER A 255 -0.66 -5.23 -9.27
N LEU A 256 -0.35 -4.26 -10.13
CA LEU A 256 -1.00 -2.94 -10.13
C LEU A 256 -2.48 -3.04 -10.51
N ALA A 257 -2.79 -3.82 -11.56
CA ALA A 257 -4.16 -4.09 -11.98
C ALA A 257 -4.97 -4.76 -10.86
N THR A 258 -4.33 -5.67 -10.12
CA THR A 258 -4.88 -6.37 -8.97
C THR A 258 -5.23 -5.42 -7.81
N ILE A 259 -4.30 -4.58 -7.35
CA ILE A 259 -4.59 -3.67 -6.22
C ILE A 259 -5.67 -2.66 -6.60
N HIS A 260 -5.67 -2.19 -7.84
CA HIS A 260 -6.75 -1.35 -8.36
C HIS A 260 -8.11 -2.09 -8.35
N GLU A 261 -8.17 -3.35 -8.81
CA GLU A 261 -9.39 -4.17 -8.73
C GLU A 261 -9.88 -4.30 -7.27
N SER A 262 -8.97 -4.59 -6.34
CA SER A 262 -9.28 -4.71 -4.91
C SER A 262 -9.74 -3.38 -4.29
N GLN A 263 -9.16 -2.25 -4.66
CA GLN A 263 -9.63 -0.91 -4.23
C GLN A 263 -11.07 -0.67 -4.69
N MET A 264 -11.38 -0.94 -5.97
CA MET A 264 -12.75 -0.82 -6.47
C MET A 264 -13.73 -1.75 -5.73
N LYS A 265 -13.31 -2.98 -5.45
CA LYS A 265 -14.11 -3.96 -4.71
C LYS A 265 -14.39 -3.50 -3.28
N SER A 266 -13.45 -2.78 -2.65
CA SER A 266 -13.62 -2.27 -1.27
C SER A 266 -14.74 -1.26 -1.09
N ILE A 267 -15.22 -0.62 -2.17
CA ILE A 267 -16.43 0.23 -2.12
C ILE A 267 -17.65 -0.58 -1.63
N LEU A 268 -17.71 -1.88 -1.92
CA LEU A 268 -18.79 -2.76 -1.47
C LEU A 268 -18.84 -2.94 0.05
N GLN A 269 -17.74 -2.66 0.77
CA GLN A 269 -17.71 -2.68 2.24
C GLN A 269 -18.54 -1.52 2.83
N HIS A 270 -18.65 -0.40 2.10
CA HIS A 270 -19.40 0.80 2.51
C HIS A 270 -20.80 0.87 1.90
N ALA A 271 -21.30 -0.20 1.27
CA ALA A 271 -22.65 -0.23 0.72
C ALA A 271 -23.70 -0.02 1.83
N ASN A 272 -24.60 0.94 1.63
CA ASN A 272 -25.58 1.32 2.63
C ASN A 272 -26.76 0.34 2.67
N ILE A 273 -27.45 0.29 3.81
CA ILE A 273 -28.70 -0.47 3.99
C ILE A 273 -29.74 -0.08 2.93
N GLU A 274 -29.74 1.18 2.49
CA GLU A 274 -30.62 1.71 1.45
C GLU A 274 -30.38 1.09 0.06
N ASP A 275 -29.17 0.58 -0.22
CA ASP A 275 -28.85 -0.18 -1.44
C ASP A 275 -29.30 -1.66 -1.33
N GLY A 276 -29.99 -2.05 -0.24
CA GLY A 276 -30.54 -3.40 -0.03
C GLY A 276 -29.49 -4.49 0.26
N TYR A 277 -28.23 -4.11 0.43
CA TYR A 277 -27.11 -5.03 0.67
C TYR A 277 -26.42 -4.70 2.00
N GLN A 278 -26.25 -5.71 2.84
CA GLN A 278 -25.39 -5.61 4.02
C GLN A 278 -24.25 -6.63 3.90
N PRO A 279 -22.98 -6.17 3.83
CA PRO A 279 -21.86 -7.08 3.77
C PRO A 279 -21.75 -7.88 5.09
N THR A 280 -21.47 -9.17 4.98
CA THR A 280 -21.19 -10.02 6.14
C THR A 280 -19.79 -9.72 6.68
N MET A 281 -19.54 -10.01 7.96
CA MET A 281 -18.20 -9.84 8.53
C MET A 281 -17.14 -10.64 7.75
N THR A 282 -17.46 -11.89 7.39
CA THR A 282 -16.59 -12.73 6.55
C THR A 282 -16.27 -12.12 5.19
N PHE A 283 -17.22 -11.43 4.58
CA PHE A 283 -16.99 -10.73 3.32
C PHE A 283 -16.09 -9.50 3.49
N ILE A 284 -16.27 -8.75 4.58
CA ILE A 284 -15.39 -7.62 4.93
C ILE A 284 -13.96 -8.12 5.16
N GLU A 285 -13.79 -9.18 5.97
CA GLU A 285 -12.50 -9.82 6.25
C GLU A 285 -11.79 -10.28 4.96
N GLN A 286 -12.53 -10.91 4.04
CA GLN A 286 -12.01 -11.35 2.75
C GLN A 286 -11.52 -10.17 1.89
N ILE A 287 -12.33 -9.13 1.75
CA ILE A 287 -11.93 -7.95 0.96
C ILE A 287 -10.73 -7.25 1.60
N SER A 288 -10.70 -7.11 2.92
CA SER A 288 -9.57 -6.49 3.63
C SER A 288 -8.29 -7.32 3.47
N ALA A 289 -8.38 -8.65 3.53
CA ALA A 289 -7.25 -9.53 3.28
C ALA A 289 -6.76 -9.43 1.82
N GLU A 290 -7.68 -9.47 0.85
CA GLU A 290 -7.35 -9.35 -0.58
C GLU A 290 -6.72 -7.99 -0.92
N LYS A 291 -7.25 -6.89 -0.36
CA LYS A 291 -6.75 -5.53 -0.58
C LYS A 291 -5.38 -5.32 0.08
N GLY A 292 -5.25 -5.73 1.34
CA GLY A 292 -3.99 -5.61 2.08
C GLY A 292 -2.86 -6.39 1.40
N GLY A 293 -3.10 -7.66 1.07
CA GLY A 293 -2.14 -8.51 0.37
C GLY A 293 -1.75 -7.98 -1.00
N ALA A 294 -2.74 -7.58 -1.81
CA ALA A 294 -2.51 -6.95 -3.11
C ALA A 294 -1.61 -5.72 -3.04
N SER A 295 -1.77 -4.88 -2.00
CA SER A 295 -0.97 -3.66 -1.84
C SER A 295 0.50 -3.97 -1.61
N LEU A 296 0.82 -4.91 -0.71
CA LEU A 296 2.22 -5.26 -0.46
C LEU A 296 2.86 -6.06 -1.59
N ILE A 297 2.09 -6.91 -2.28
CA ILE A 297 2.58 -7.62 -3.46
C ILE A 297 2.93 -6.63 -4.56
N ALA A 298 2.07 -5.65 -4.85
CA ALA A 298 2.37 -4.59 -5.81
C ALA A 298 3.63 -3.81 -5.38
N ALA A 299 3.72 -3.43 -4.11
CA ALA A 299 4.89 -2.75 -3.58
C ALA A 299 6.19 -3.56 -3.76
N ALA A 300 6.16 -4.87 -3.52
CA ALA A 300 7.31 -5.74 -3.66
C ALA A 300 7.70 -5.97 -5.14
N PHE A 301 6.72 -6.12 -6.04
CA PHE A 301 6.98 -6.18 -7.49
C PHE A 301 7.65 -4.89 -7.99
N LEU A 302 7.26 -3.73 -7.48
CA LEU A 302 7.87 -2.45 -7.87
C LEU A 302 9.31 -2.26 -7.38
N ILE A 303 9.78 -3.13 -6.47
CA ILE A 303 11.13 -3.14 -5.92
C ILE A 303 12.01 -4.21 -6.61
N GLU A 304 11.49 -5.43 -6.78
CA GLU A 304 12.26 -6.57 -7.30
C GLU A 304 11.92 -6.99 -8.73
N GLY A 305 10.78 -6.55 -9.27
CA GLY A 305 10.28 -6.90 -10.61
C GLY A 305 9.70 -8.30 -10.72
N GLN A 306 10.21 -9.24 -9.92
CA GLN A 306 9.79 -10.63 -9.86
C GLN A 306 9.78 -11.12 -8.41
N LEU A 307 8.80 -11.95 -8.08
CA LEU A 307 8.63 -12.52 -6.75
C LEU A 307 8.57 -14.05 -6.83
N THR A 308 9.04 -14.70 -5.77
CA THR A 308 8.79 -16.13 -5.56
C THR A 308 7.42 -16.34 -4.92
N ARG A 309 6.88 -17.55 -5.06
CA ARG A 309 5.62 -17.94 -4.41
C ARG A 309 5.65 -17.70 -2.90
N ALA A 310 6.77 -18.05 -2.27
CA ALA A 310 6.98 -17.87 -0.83
C ALA A 310 6.95 -16.39 -0.41
N LYS A 311 7.58 -15.50 -1.20
CA LYS A 311 7.51 -14.05 -0.98
C LYS A 311 6.07 -13.55 -1.11
N MET A 312 5.34 -13.96 -2.14
CA MET A 312 3.94 -13.57 -2.32
C MET A 312 3.07 -14.04 -1.15
N ALA A 313 3.20 -15.29 -0.70
CA ALA A 313 2.47 -15.82 0.45
C ALA A 313 2.75 -15.03 1.75
N TYR A 314 4.01 -14.66 1.97
CA TYR A 314 4.40 -13.83 3.10
C TYR A 314 3.78 -12.43 3.03
N LEU A 315 3.75 -11.84 1.84
CA LEU A 315 3.20 -10.50 1.61
C LEU A 315 1.68 -10.47 1.71
N GLU A 316 0.97 -11.53 1.30
CA GLU A 316 -0.48 -11.68 1.55
C GLU A 316 -0.79 -11.54 3.04
N TYR A 317 -0.08 -12.32 3.87
CA TYR A 317 -0.26 -12.33 5.31
C TYR A 317 0.09 -10.98 5.94
N LEU A 318 1.25 -10.43 5.59
CA LEU A 318 1.71 -9.16 6.14
C LEU A 318 0.80 -8.00 5.71
N GLY A 319 0.28 -8.05 4.49
CA GLY A 319 -0.60 -7.05 3.92
C GLY A 319 -1.94 -6.99 4.63
N PHE A 320 -2.55 -8.13 4.93
CA PHE A 320 -3.76 -8.16 5.75
C PHE A 320 -3.53 -7.57 7.15
N ALA A 321 -2.39 -7.89 7.78
CA ALA A 321 -2.05 -7.32 9.08
C ALA A 321 -1.91 -5.79 9.04
N PHE A 322 -1.34 -5.23 7.97
CA PHE A 322 -1.28 -3.77 7.79
C PHE A 322 -2.65 -3.16 7.51
N GLN A 323 -3.49 -3.81 6.71
CA GLN A 323 -4.85 -3.31 6.48
C GLN A 323 -5.62 -3.19 7.80
N LEU A 324 -5.55 -4.20 8.67
CA LEU A 324 -6.17 -4.13 10.01
C LEU A 324 -5.57 -3.02 10.89
N LEU A 325 -4.27 -2.75 10.77
CA LEU A 325 -3.63 -1.67 11.51
C LEU A 325 -4.06 -0.29 11.01
N ASP A 326 -4.22 -0.12 9.69
CA ASP A 326 -4.73 1.10 9.09
C ASP A 326 -6.19 1.33 9.52
N ASP A 327 -7.04 0.31 9.46
CA ASP A 327 -8.44 0.39 9.92
C ASP A 327 -8.54 0.78 11.41
N LEU A 328 -7.65 0.25 12.27
CA LEU A 328 -7.57 0.64 13.68
C LEU A 328 -7.11 2.09 13.89
N GLN A 329 -6.24 2.60 13.02
CA GLN A 329 -5.78 3.99 13.08
C GLN A 329 -6.87 4.96 12.61
N ASP A 330 -7.63 4.57 11.59
CA ASP A 330 -8.64 5.40 10.93
C ASP A 330 -10.03 5.30 11.60
N PHE A 331 -10.22 4.37 12.56
CA PHE A 331 -11.45 4.15 13.33
C PHE A 331 -12.19 5.42 13.79
N HIS A 332 -11.46 6.41 14.32
CA HIS A 332 -12.07 7.64 14.82
C HIS A 332 -12.54 8.59 13.71
N GLU A 333 -11.91 8.55 12.54
CA GLU A 333 -12.32 9.33 11.35
C GLU A 333 -13.46 8.60 10.61
N ASP A 334 -13.41 7.27 10.52
CA ASP A 334 -14.46 6.45 9.91
C ASP A 334 -15.79 6.50 10.67
N MET A 335 -15.74 6.43 12.00
CA MET A 335 -16.92 6.62 12.86
C MET A 335 -17.60 7.98 12.66
N LYS A 336 -16.86 9.03 12.28
CA LYS A 336 -17.45 10.36 11.98
C LYS A 336 -18.12 10.40 10.62
N ASN A 337 -17.67 9.56 9.68
CA ASN A 337 -18.20 9.47 8.32
C ASN A 337 -19.30 8.40 8.17
N ASN A 338 -19.73 7.76 9.28
CA ASN A 338 -20.63 6.60 9.29
C ASN A 338 -20.12 5.41 8.48
N HIS A 339 -18.80 5.28 8.32
CA HIS A 339 -18.17 4.09 7.76
C HIS A 339 -18.15 2.98 8.83
N ARG A 340 -18.29 1.71 8.40
CA ARG A 340 -18.51 0.55 9.29
C ARG A 340 -17.24 -0.18 9.67
#